data_AF-A0A8J4M1I3-F1
#
_entry.id   AF-A0A8J4M1I3-F1
#
_cell.length_a   1.000
_cell.length_b   1.000
_cell.length_c   1.000
_cell.angle_alpha   90.00
_cell.angle_beta   90.00
_cell.angle_gamma   90.00
#
_symmetry.space_group_name_H-M   'P 1'
#
loop_
_entity.id
_entity.type
_entity.pdbx_description
1 polymer ?
#
loop_
_entity_poly.entity_id
_entity_poly.type
_entity_poly.pdbx_seq_one_letter_code
_entity_poly.pdbx_strand_id
1 'polypeptide(L)'
;MGFWGFWVISIIEMTTLLLAMFALFRYSITYLVRPVLFFSTLLSVVSYLLFIVYESPFAPWIQISITILFLWLVLEVPLIYSALMPILYTAIYSVVQGILFWVAGTFFVDIEVLQDASSWQVYVLQLITSIFNLLIMYTCSKKNIGFTFVPTDRIGRLEWSINNLKLAIGMVIAAVVMITSFYFYHTYSNKMLWLVIFISVNVAVILLWFSYRREHHDD
;
A
#
# COMPACT_ATOMS: atom_id res chain seq x y z
N MET A 1 15.72 14.12 -13.27
CA MET A 1 14.54 14.29 -14.16
C MET A 1 13.64 15.35 -13.56
N GLY A 2 12.92 16.15 -14.37
CA GLY A 2 12.04 17.21 -13.84
C GLY A 2 10.74 16.69 -13.25
N PHE A 3 9.99 17.57 -12.57
CA PHE A 3 8.66 17.35 -11.97
C PHE A 3 7.74 16.43 -12.77
N TRP A 4 7.67 16.64 -14.10
CA TRP A 4 6.81 15.87 -15.00
C TRP A 4 7.11 14.36 -15.01
N GLY A 5 8.39 13.97 -14.92
CA GLY A 5 8.78 12.55 -14.92
C GLY A 5 8.33 11.85 -13.64
N PHE A 6 8.62 12.45 -12.48
CA PHE A 6 8.15 11.97 -11.19
C PHE A 6 6.63 11.83 -11.17
N TRP A 7 5.93 12.86 -11.65
CA TRP A 7 4.47 12.93 -11.58
C TRP A 7 3.80 11.80 -12.40
N VAL A 8 4.23 11.58 -13.64
CA VAL A 8 3.66 10.54 -14.50
C VAL A 8 3.91 9.13 -13.94
N ILE A 9 5.14 8.86 -13.49
CA ILE A 9 5.50 7.54 -12.94
C ILE A 9 4.74 7.30 -11.62
N SER A 10 4.65 8.32 -10.77
CA SER A 10 3.87 8.25 -9.53
C SER A 10 2.39 8.03 -9.77
N ILE A 11 1.79 8.59 -10.84
CA ILE A 11 0.40 8.31 -11.21
C ILE A 11 0.24 6.82 -11.52
N ILE A 12 1.12 6.26 -12.35
CA ILE A 12 1.08 4.84 -12.74
C ILE A 12 1.23 3.96 -11.49
N GLU A 13 2.20 4.25 -10.64
CA GLU A 13 2.44 3.50 -9.41
C GLU A 13 1.23 3.52 -8.48
N MET A 14 0.69 4.71 -8.18
CA MET A 14 -0.46 4.86 -7.31
C MET A 14 -1.73 4.22 -7.89
N THR A 15 -1.93 4.31 -9.21
CA THR A 15 -3.07 3.65 -9.87
C THR A 15 -2.95 2.13 -9.79
N THR A 16 -1.78 1.58 -10.13
CA THR A 16 -1.59 0.11 -10.10
C THR A 16 -1.65 -0.45 -8.69
N LEU A 17 -1.13 0.28 -7.69
CA LEU A 17 -1.25 -0.06 -6.26
C LEU A 17 -2.72 -0.14 -5.84
N LEU A 18 -3.52 0.88 -6.15
CA LEU A 18 -4.94 0.89 -5.80
C LEU A 18 -5.73 -0.23 -6.52
N LEU A 19 -5.48 -0.44 -7.81
CA LEU A 19 -6.15 -1.50 -8.57
C LEU A 19 -5.84 -2.89 -8.02
N ALA A 20 -4.59 -3.13 -7.64
CA ALA A 20 -4.17 -4.39 -7.07
C ALA A 20 -4.70 -4.60 -5.64
N MET A 21 -4.79 -3.52 -4.85
CA MET A 21 -5.49 -3.53 -3.56
C MET A 21 -6.97 -3.90 -3.75
N PHE A 22 -7.68 -3.28 -4.68
CA PHE A 22 -9.08 -3.62 -4.96
C PHE A 22 -9.25 -5.05 -5.45
N ALA A 23 -8.35 -5.53 -6.30
CA ALA A 23 -8.37 -6.91 -6.78
C ALA A 23 -8.19 -7.92 -5.63
N LEU A 24 -7.29 -7.63 -4.67
CA LEU A 24 -7.06 -8.48 -3.49
C LEU A 24 -8.31 -8.61 -2.60
N PHE A 25 -9.10 -7.54 -2.49
CA PHE A 25 -10.34 -7.52 -1.70
C PHE A 25 -11.61 -7.67 -2.56
N ARG A 26 -11.46 -8.13 -3.80
CA ARG A 26 -12.54 -8.34 -4.78
C ARG A 26 -13.54 -7.17 -4.85
N TYR A 27 -13.07 -5.96 -4.60
CA TYR A 27 -13.91 -4.76 -4.59
C TYR A 27 -14.24 -4.37 -6.03
N SER A 28 -15.51 -4.18 -6.38
CA SER A 28 -15.96 -4.11 -7.78
C SER A 28 -15.39 -2.89 -8.54
N ILE A 29 -14.35 -3.10 -9.34
CA ILE A 29 -13.59 -2.04 -10.05
C ILE A 29 -14.37 -1.37 -11.18
N THR A 30 -15.44 -1.98 -11.69
CA THR A 30 -16.06 -1.67 -13.00
C THR A 30 -16.49 -0.21 -13.17
N TYR A 31 -16.89 0.47 -12.10
CA TYR A 31 -17.27 1.90 -12.12
C TYR A 31 -16.27 2.83 -11.41
N LEU A 32 -15.19 2.28 -10.84
CA LEU A 32 -14.26 2.98 -9.96
C LEU A 32 -13.02 3.51 -10.68
N VAL A 33 -12.80 3.15 -11.95
CA VAL A 33 -11.60 3.56 -12.70
C VAL A 33 -11.44 5.08 -12.72
N ARG A 34 -12.54 5.84 -12.90
CA ARG A 34 -12.49 7.32 -12.93
C ARG A 34 -12.11 7.92 -11.57
N PRO A 35 -12.80 7.61 -10.45
CA PRO A 35 -12.36 8.03 -9.12
C PRO A 35 -10.92 7.65 -8.79
N VAL A 36 -10.49 6.44 -9.16
CA VAL A 36 -9.14 5.94 -8.87
C VAL A 36 -8.09 6.74 -9.63
N LEU A 37 -8.25 6.96 -10.93
CA LEU A 37 -7.31 7.76 -11.72
C LEU A 37 -7.21 9.21 -11.21
N PHE A 38 -8.36 9.82 -10.88
CA PHE A 38 -8.38 11.17 -10.31
C PHE A 38 -7.65 11.21 -8.96
N PHE A 39 -7.92 10.26 -8.08
CA PHE A 39 -7.29 10.17 -6.77
C PHE A 39 -5.80 9.87 -6.87
N SER A 40 -5.36 8.96 -7.76
CA SER A 40 -3.93 8.72 -8.03
C SER A 40 -3.20 9.96 -8.51
N THR A 41 -3.88 10.81 -9.29
CA THR A 41 -3.32 12.09 -9.75
C THR A 41 -3.13 13.09 -8.60
N LEU A 42 -4.08 13.16 -7.66
CA LEU A 42 -3.92 13.98 -6.46
C LEU A 42 -2.82 13.42 -5.55
N LEU A 43 -2.82 12.10 -5.35
CA LEU A 43 -1.86 11.43 -4.47
C LEU A 43 -0.43 11.52 -5.02
N SER A 44 -0.24 11.54 -6.34
CA SER A 44 1.08 11.74 -6.95
C SER A 44 1.63 13.15 -6.70
N VAL A 45 0.78 14.19 -6.70
CA VAL A 45 1.19 15.54 -6.32
C VAL A 45 1.58 15.59 -4.84
N VAL A 46 0.76 14.98 -3.97
CA VAL A 46 1.07 14.90 -2.54
C VAL A 46 2.38 14.12 -2.32
N SER A 47 2.61 13.03 -3.06
CA SER A 47 3.86 12.27 -3.06
C SER A 47 5.06 13.15 -3.40
N TYR A 48 4.95 13.95 -4.46
CA TYR A 48 6.02 14.86 -4.88
C TYR A 48 6.35 15.87 -3.78
N LEU A 49 5.33 16.49 -3.20
CA LEU A 49 5.53 17.45 -2.10
C LEU A 49 6.20 16.79 -0.90
N LEU A 50 5.74 15.60 -0.50
CA LEU A 50 6.24 14.94 0.69
C LEU A 50 7.67 14.40 0.53
N PHE A 51 8.00 13.79 -0.61
CA PHE A 51 9.31 13.14 -0.80
C PHE A 51 10.38 14.06 -1.37
N ILE A 52 10.02 15.03 -2.24
CA ILE A 52 11.01 15.88 -2.92
C ILE A 52 11.07 17.28 -2.31
N VAL A 53 9.93 17.88 -1.95
CA VAL A 53 9.93 19.27 -1.43
C VAL A 53 10.16 19.30 0.08
N TYR A 54 9.52 18.40 0.82
CA TYR A 54 9.57 18.38 2.29
C TYR A 54 10.48 17.29 2.86
N GLU A 55 10.93 16.33 2.04
CA GLU A 55 11.76 15.17 2.44
C GLU A 55 11.27 14.51 3.73
N SER A 56 9.95 14.37 3.88
CA SER A 56 9.34 13.95 5.14
C SER A 56 9.50 12.44 5.38
N PRO A 57 10.05 12.00 6.53
CA PRO A 57 10.10 10.58 6.88
C PRO A 57 8.72 9.97 7.11
N PHE A 58 7.70 10.80 7.32
CA PHE A 58 6.32 10.37 7.53
C PHE A 58 5.52 10.30 6.22
N ALA A 59 6.16 10.52 5.06
CA ALA A 59 5.49 10.57 3.77
C ALA A 59 4.61 9.32 3.48
N PRO A 60 5.07 8.06 3.68
CA PRO A 60 4.22 6.89 3.47
C PRO A 60 2.99 6.87 4.36
N TRP A 61 3.09 7.37 5.58
CA TRP A 61 1.99 7.36 6.57
C TRP A 61 0.91 8.37 6.26
N ILE A 62 1.33 9.54 5.78
CA ILE A 62 0.41 10.54 5.27
C ILE A 62 -0.33 9.98 4.05
N GLN A 63 0.37 9.30 3.13
CA GLN A 63 -0.25 8.67 1.96
C GLN A 63 -1.23 7.55 2.32
N ILE A 64 -0.88 6.67 3.26
CA ILE A 64 -1.80 5.64 3.78
C ILE A 64 -3.02 6.30 4.39
N SER A 65 -2.85 7.31 5.24
CA SER A 65 -3.96 8.01 5.89
C SER A 65 -4.91 8.66 4.87
N ILE A 66 -4.36 9.31 3.84
CA ILE A 66 -5.16 9.90 2.75
C ILE A 66 -5.90 8.80 1.98
N THR A 67 -5.27 7.64 1.76
CA THR A 67 -5.91 6.49 1.10
C THR A 67 -7.05 5.93 1.94
N ILE A 68 -6.88 5.81 3.26
CA ILE A 68 -7.95 5.40 4.19
C ILE A 68 -9.14 6.37 4.11
N LEU A 69 -8.86 7.69 4.16
CA LEU A 69 -9.89 8.72 4.03
C LEU A 69 -10.61 8.67 2.68
N PHE A 70 -9.88 8.40 1.59
CA PHE A 70 -10.48 8.22 0.27
C PHE A 70 -11.43 7.02 0.23
N LEU A 71 -10.98 5.85 0.72
CA LEU A 71 -11.83 4.67 0.79
C LEU A 71 -13.07 4.91 1.67
N TRP A 72 -12.90 5.60 2.80
CA TRP A 72 -13.99 5.85 3.73
C TRP A 72 -14.99 6.89 3.22
N LEU A 73 -14.51 8.05 2.77
CA LEU A 73 -15.37 9.20 2.47
C LEU A 73 -15.85 9.22 1.03
N VAL A 74 -15.04 8.74 0.07
CA VAL A 74 -15.37 8.81 -1.36
C VAL A 74 -15.95 7.49 -1.85
N LEU A 75 -15.39 6.36 -1.41
CA LEU A 75 -15.89 5.03 -1.77
C LEU A 75 -16.90 4.47 -0.76
N GLU A 76 -17.19 5.21 0.31
CA GLU A 76 -18.18 4.85 1.33
C GLU A 76 -17.90 3.47 1.97
N VAL A 77 -16.63 3.03 1.99
CA VAL A 77 -16.20 1.79 2.64
C VAL A 77 -16.24 1.96 4.16
N PRO A 78 -16.82 1.02 4.93
CA PRO A 78 -16.85 1.15 6.39
C PRO A 78 -15.44 1.31 6.99
N LEU A 79 -15.32 2.16 8.01
CA LEU A 79 -14.05 2.65 8.55
C LEU A 79 -13.02 1.55 8.87
N ILE A 80 -13.47 0.41 9.38
CA ILE A 80 -12.58 -0.71 9.71
C ILE A 80 -11.95 -1.31 8.44
N TYR A 81 -12.74 -1.47 7.39
CA TYR A 81 -12.23 -2.02 6.13
C TYR A 81 -11.45 -0.99 5.32
N SER A 82 -11.85 0.28 5.37
CA SER A 82 -11.09 1.37 4.73
C SER A 82 -9.69 1.53 5.34
N ALA A 83 -9.50 1.13 6.61
CA ALA A 83 -8.17 1.01 7.24
C ALA A 83 -7.47 -0.31 6.89
N LEU A 84 -8.21 -1.44 6.89
CA LEU A 84 -7.63 -2.76 6.64
C LEU A 84 -7.01 -2.85 5.26
N MET A 85 -7.71 -2.38 4.23
CA MET A 85 -7.28 -2.57 2.85
C MET A 85 -5.93 -1.89 2.57
N PRO A 86 -5.74 -0.58 2.89
CA PRO A 86 -4.47 0.09 2.65
C PRO A 86 -3.37 -0.43 3.56
N ILE A 87 -3.63 -0.73 4.83
CA ILE A 87 -2.58 -1.24 5.74
C ILE A 87 -2.07 -2.60 5.28
N LEU A 88 -2.97 -3.53 4.97
CA LEU A 88 -2.57 -4.85 4.47
C LEU A 88 -1.80 -4.72 3.14
N TYR A 89 -2.36 -3.96 2.19
CA TYR A 89 -1.75 -3.87 0.88
C TYR A 89 -0.42 -3.12 0.91
N THR A 90 -0.28 -2.11 1.78
CA THR A 90 1.01 -1.44 2.00
C THR A 90 2.03 -2.40 2.60
N ALA A 91 1.65 -3.29 3.52
CA ALA A 91 2.57 -4.31 4.02
C ALA A 91 3.08 -5.22 2.89
N ILE A 92 2.19 -5.71 2.03
CA ILE A 92 2.56 -6.52 0.85
C ILE A 92 3.48 -5.72 -0.09
N TYR A 93 3.10 -4.50 -0.40
CA TYR A 93 3.84 -3.59 -1.26
C TYR A 93 5.25 -3.30 -0.71
N SER A 94 5.39 -3.05 0.60
CA SER A 94 6.69 -2.85 1.26
C SER A 94 7.58 -4.09 1.19
N VAL A 95 7.02 -5.29 1.21
CA VAL A 95 7.81 -6.52 0.98
C VAL A 95 8.34 -6.55 -0.44
N VAL A 96 7.48 -6.33 -1.44
CA VAL A 96 7.88 -6.33 -2.86
C VAL A 96 8.93 -5.25 -3.12
N GLN A 97 8.66 -4.02 -2.72
CA GLN A 97 9.58 -2.90 -2.91
C GLN A 97 10.87 -3.11 -2.14
N GLY A 98 10.83 -3.58 -0.90
CA GLY A 98 12.03 -3.88 -0.12
C GLY A 98 12.91 -4.95 -0.75
N ILE A 99 12.33 -6.02 -1.30
CA ILE A 99 13.07 -7.04 -2.06
C ILE A 99 13.70 -6.42 -3.31
N LEU A 100 12.97 -5.60 -4.06
CA LEU A 100 13.50 -4.94 -5.26
C LEU A 100 14.66 -4.00 -4.92
N PHE A 101 14.56 -3.23 -3.84
CA PHE A 101 15.64 -2.37 -3.35
C PHE A 101 16.86 -3.20 -2.92
N TRP A 102 16.65 -4.32 -2.22
CA TRP A 102 17.73 -5.21 -1.82
C TRP A 102 18.46 -5.83 -3.02
N VAL A 103 17.71 -6.33 -4.02
CA VAL A 103 18.29 -6.87 -5.26
C VAL A 103 19.03 -5.78 -6.05
N ALA A 104 18.43 -4.60 -6.20
CA ALA A 104 19.06 -3.47 -6.89
C ALA A 104 20.35 -3.03 -6.21
N GLY A 105 20.31 -2.86 -4.88
CA GLY A 105 21.44 -2.44 -4.05
C GLY A 105 22.58 -3.46 -4.00
N THR A 106 22.29 -4.75 -4.25
CA THR A 106 23.30 -5.82 -4.22
C THR A 106 23.97 -6.03 -5.58
N PHE A 107 23.23 -5.88 -6.68
CA PHE A 107 23.69 -6.34 -7.99
C PHE A 107 23.81 -5.24 -9.07
N PHE A 108 23.15 -4.09 -8.91
CA PHE A 108 22.97 -3.15 -10.02
C PHE A 108 23.38 -1.70 -9.72
N VAL A 109 23.13 -1.21 -8.50
CA VAL A 109 23.29 0.22 -8.16
C VAL A 109 23.75 0.37 -6.72
N ASP A 110 24.59 1.36 -6.43
CA ASP A 110 24.91 1.74 -5.07
C ASP A 110 23.67 2.20 -4.31
N ILE A 111 23.52 1.68 -3.09
CA ILE A 111 22.31 1.88 -2.30
C ILE A 111 22.10 3.34 -1.85
N GLU A 112 23.15 4.16 -1.86
CA GLU A 112 23.06 5.60 -1.61
C GLU A 112 22.30 6.33 -2.73
N VAL A 113 22.47 5.90 -3.98
CA VAL A 113 21.73 6.44 -5.12
C VAL A 113 20.24 6.12 -5.01
N LEU A 114 19.90 4.98 -4.40
CA LEU A 114 18.51 4.56 -4.17
C LEU A 114 17.81 5.36 -3.04
N GLN A 115 18.57 6.13 -2.24
CA GLN A 115 17.98 7.04 -1.25
C GLN A 115 17.54 8.36 -1.86
N ASP A 116 18.10 8.75 -3.01
CA ASP A 116 17.65 9.92 -3.76
C ASP A 116 16.34 9.58 -4.50
N ALA A 117 15.22 10.07 -3.96
CA ALA A 117 13.88 9.89 -4.52
C ALA A 117 13.71 10.53 -5.92
N SER A 118 14.63 11.41 -6.33
CA SER A 118 14.64 12.05 -7.65
C SER A 118 15.52 11.33 -8.68
N SER A 119 16.23 10.27 -8.24
CA SER A 119 17.13 9.49 -9.08
C SER A 119 16.36 8.70 -10.14
N TRP A 120 16.99 8.53 -11.30
CA TRP A 120 16.45 7.72 -12.40
C TRP A 120 16.25 6.26 -11.98
N GLN A 121 17.11 5.74 -11.11
CA GLN A 121 17.10 4.37 -10.63
C GLN A 121 15.85 4.10 -9.78
N VAL A 122 15.45 5.04 -8.91
CA VAL A 122 14.20 4.94 -8.15
C VAL A 122 13.00 4.90 -9.08
N TYR A 123 12.99 5.68 -10.16
CA TYR A 123 11.89 5.67 -11.13
C TYR A 123 11.77 4.34 -11.88
N VAL A 124 12.90 3.73 -12.24
CA VAL A 124 12.91 2.39 -12.83
C VAL A 124 12.36 1.37 -11.83
N LEU A 125 12.73 1.46 -10.56
CA LEU A 125 12.17 0.60 -9.50
C LEU A 125 10.67 0.80 -9.31
N GLN A 126 10.16 2.02 -9.35
CA GLN A 126 8.72 2.32 -9.28
C GLN A 126 7.96 1.69 -10.46
N LEU A 127 8.51 1.76 -11.68
CA LEU A 127 7.92 1.11 -12.86
C LEU A 127 7.90 -0.41 -12.72
N ILE A 128 9.00 -1.02 -12.26
CA ILE A 128 9.05 -2.47 -12.00
C ILE A 128 8.03 -2.84 -10.94
N THR A 129 7.91 -2.06 -9.87
CA THR A 129 6.95 -2.30 -8.79
C THR A 129 5.51 -2.17 -9.29
N SER A 130 5.24 -1.22 -10.18
CA SER A 130 3.94 -1.08 -10.86
C SER A 130 3.59 -2.31 -11.69
N ILE A 131 4.56 -2.90 -12.39
CA ILE A 131 4.38 -4.17 -13.12
C ILE A 131 4.03 -5.30 -12.15
N PHE A 132 4.71 -5.41 -11.01
CA PHE A 132 4.37 -6.39 -9.97
C PHE A 132 2.94 -6.20 -9.45
N ASN A 133 2.52 -4.97 -9.18
CA ASN A 133 1.14 -4.67 -8.77
C ASN A 133 0.13 -5.10 -9.84
N LEU A 134 0.41 -4.84 -11.13
CA LEU A 134 -0.43 -5.32 -12.23
C LEU A 134 -0.49 -6.85 -12.31
N LEU A 135 0.61 -7.55 -12.04
CA LEU A 135 0.64 -9.01 -11.97
C LEU A 135 -0.19 -9.55 -10.80
N ILE A 136 -0.12 -8.89 -9.62
CA ILE A 136 -0.96 -9.22 -8.47
C ILE A 136 -2.43 -9.02 -8.85
N MET A 137 -2.80 -7.85 -9.38
CA MET A 137 -4.14 -7.55 -9.85
C MET A 137 -4.64 -8.61 -10.83
N TYR A 138 -3.88 -8.88 -11.89
CA TYR A 138 -4.24 -9.86 -12.92
C TYR A 138 -4.43 -11.26 -12.33
N THR A 139 -3.53 -11.68 -11.44
CA THR A 139 -3.58 -13.02 -10.83
C THR A 139 -4.78 -13.16 -9.89
N CYS A 140 -5.02 -12.17 -9.03
CA CYS A 140 -6.18 -12.11 -8.13
C CYS A 140 -7.48 -12.14 -8.93
N SER A 141 -7.61 -11.28 -9.95
CA SER A 141 -8.82 -11.21 -10.78
C SER A 141 -9.04 -12.48 -11.61
N LYS A 142 -7.99 -13.05 -12.22
CA LYS A 142 -8.13 -14.23 -13.09
C LYS A 142 -8.40 -15.51 -12.32
N LYS A 143 -7.77 -15.67 -11.15
CA LYS A 143 -7.93 -16.87 -10.32
C LYS A 143 -9.05 -16.74 -9.28
N ASN A 144 -9.78 -15.61 -9.26
CA ASN A 144 -10.76 -15.27 -8.23
C ASN A 144 -10.19 -15.40 -6.81
N ILE A 145 -8.91 -15.07 -6.64
CA ILE A 145 -8.22 -15.09 -5.35
C ILE A 145 -8.36 -13.72 -4.71
N GLY A 146 -8.96 -13.67 -3.53
CA GLY A 146 -9.13 -12.46 -2.75
C GLY A 146 -10.21 -12.64 -1.68
N PHE A 147 -10.44 -11.58 -0.91
CA PHE A 147 -11.41 -11.59 0.18
C PHE A 147 -12.73 -10.96 -0.26
N THR A 148 -13.87 -11.54 0.11
CA THR A 148 -15.21 -11.00 -0.21
C THR A 148 -15.94 -10.41 0.99
N PHE A 149 -15.45 -10.64 2.21
CA PHE A 149 -16.07 -10.09 3.44
C PHE A 149 -16.11 -8.55 3.50
N VAL A 150 -15.39 -7.84 2.62
CA VAL A 150 -15.45 -6.37 2.55
C VAL A 150 -16.73 -5.98 1.81
N PRO A 151 -17.69 -5.32 2.49
CA PRO A 151 -18.96 -4.96 1.87
C PRO A 151 -18.72 -3.97 0.75
N THR A 152 -19.24 -4.30 -0.43
CA THR A 152 -19.30 -3.41 -1.60
C THR A 152 -20.50 -2.47 -1.56
N ASP A 153 -21.49 -2.78 -0.72
CA ASP A 153 -22.73 -2.02 -0.63
C ASP A 153 -22.62 -0.84 0.32
N ARG A 154 -23.03 0.34 -0.17
CA ARG A 154 -22.99 1.64 0.52
C ARG A 154 -23.80 1.71 1.83
N ILE A 155 -24.68 0.73 2.08
CA ILE A 155 -25.70 0.79 3.14
C ILE A 155 -25.40 -0.19 4.30
N GLY A 156 -24.34 -0.99 4.19
CA GLY A 156 -23.93 -1.92 5.25
C GLY A 156 -23.44 -1.19 6.50
N ARG A 157 -24.32 -1.00 7.49
CA ARG A 157 -23.90 -0.56 8.83
C ARG A 157 -23.04 -1.66 9.44
N LEU A 158 -21.76 -1.38 9.66
CA LEU A 158 -20.88 -2.30 10.36
C LEU A 158 -21.32 -2.39 11.83
N GLU A 159 -21.74 -3.57 12.26
CA GLU A 159 -22.00 -3.81 13.67
C GLU A 159 -20.67 -3.94 14.43
N TRP A 160 -20.52 -3.20 15.52
CA TRP A 160 -19.34 -3.27 16.38
C TRP A 160 -19.36 -4.59 17.16
N SER A 161 -18.79 -5.63 16.57
CA SER A 161 -18.55 -6.91 17.23
C SER A 161 -17.17 -6.95 17.89
N ILE A 162 -16.98 -7.85 18.86
CA ILE A 162 -15.68 -8.09 19.50
C ILE A 162 -14.62 -8.48 18.44
N ASN A 163 -15.00 -9.20 17.40
CA ASN A 163 -14.11 -9.57 16.30
C ASN A 163 -13.66 -8.35 15.49
N ASN A 164 -14.60 -7.43 15.21
CA ASN A 164 -14.29 -6.15 14.55
C ASN A 164 -13.36 -5.28 15.41
N LEU A 165 -13.56 -5.25 16.73
CA LEU A 165 -12.68 -4.53 17.66
C LEU A 165 -11.27 -5.13 17.70
N LYS A 166 -11.14 -6.46 17.75
CA LYS A 166 -9.83 -7.14 17.69
C LYS A 166 -9.09 -6.81 16.39
N LEU A 167 -9.80 -6.81 15.27
CA LEU A 167 -9.24 -6.44 13.97
C LEU A 167 -8.80 -4.97 13.94
N ALA A 168 -9.61 -4.04 14.47
CA ALA A 168 -9.24 -2.65 14.65
C ALA A 168 -7.96 -2.45 15.46
N ILE A 169 -7.86 -3.10 16.62
CA ILE A 169 -6.66 -3.04 17.46
C ILE A 169 -5.45 -3.61 16.73
N GLY A 170 -5.61 -4.77 16.06
CA GLY A 170 -4.55 -5.39 15.27
C GLY A 170 -4.04 -4.49 14.14
N MET A 171 -4.93 -3.76 13.46
CA MET A 171 -4.56 -2.79 12.43
C MET A 171 -3.80 -1.59 12.99
N VAL A 172 -4.20 -1.06 14.14
CA VAL A 172 -3.49 0.04 14.81
C VAL A 172 -2.07 -0.40 15.18
N ILE A 173 -1.93 -1.60 15.77
CA ILE A 173 -0.62 -2.16 16.12
C ILE A 173 0.22 -2.35 14.85
N ALA A 174 -0.34 -2.94 13.79
CA ALA A 174 0.34 -3.13 12.52
C ALA A 174 0.84 -1.80 11.93
N ALA A 175 -0.01 -0.77 11.91
CA ALA A 175 0.36 0.56 11.46
C ALA A 175 1.50 1.15 12.31
N VAL A 176 1.40 1.12 13.64
CA VAL A 176 2.44 1.65 14.54
C VAL A 176 3.78 0.93 14.34
N VAL A 177 3.76 -0.40 14.25
CA VAL A 177 4.97 -1.20 14.05
C VAL A 177 5.62 -0.89 12.70
N MET A 178 4.82 -0.77 11.64
CA MET A 178 5.32 -0.37 10.33
C MET A 178 5.86 1.08 10.35
N ILE A 179 5.19 2.02 11.02
CA ILE A 179 5.65 3.42 11.19
C ILE A 179 7.04 3.45 11.77
N THR A 180 7.16 2.74 12.88
CA THR A 180 8.40 2.64 13.64
C THR A 180 9.49 2.05 12.76
N SER A 181 9.21 0.95 12.03
CA SER A 181 10.20 0.32 11.13
C SER A 181 10.70 1.26 10.03
N PHE A 182 9.81 2.03 9.41
CA PHE A 182 10.18 2.95 8.35
C PHE A 182 10.98 4.14 8.89
N TYR A 183 10.60 4.67 10.06
CA TYR A 183 11.36 5.70 10.75
C TYR A 183 12.79 5.23 11.08
N PHE A 184 12.96 4.00 11.57
CA PHE A 184 14.27 3.41 11.81
C PHE A 184 15.09 3.26 10.54
N TYR A 185 14.48 2.82 9.43
CA TYR A 185 15.15 2.75 8.13
C TYR A 185 15.65 4.12 7.66
N HIS A 186 14.81 5.15 7.74
CA HIS A 186 15.20 6.51 7.36
C HIS A 186 16.31 7.07 8.27
N THR A 187 16.25 6.82 9.58
CA THR A 187 17.19 7.39 10.56
C THR A 187 18.54 6.70 10.58
N TYR A 188 18.57 5.36 10.53
CA TYR A 188 19.79 4.55 10.70
C TYR A 188 20.37 4.04 9.38
N SER A 189 19.85 4.55 8.25
CA SER A 189 20.28 4.23 6.89
C SER A 189 20.04 2.75 6.51
N ASN A 190 20.53 2.39 5.32
CA ASN A 190 20.22 1.17 4.57
C ASN A 190 20.51 -0.16 5.30
N LYS A 191 21.27 -0.12 6.40
CA LYS A 191 21.56 -1.30 7.23
C LYS A 191 20.32 -1.91 7.87
N MET A 192 19.20 -1.19 7.90
CA MET A 192 17.94 -1.65 8.49
C MET A 192 16.87 -2.02 7.46
N LEU A 193 17.18 -2.07 6.16
CA LEU A 193 16.22 -2.47 5.12
C LEU A 193 15.65 -3.88 5.40
N TRP A 194 16.49 -4.81 5.86
CA TRP A 194 16.06 -6.16 6.22
C TRP A 194 15.01 -6.17 7.34
N LEU A 195 15.08 -5.22 8.28
CA LEU A 195 14.14 -5.11 9.39
C LEU A 195 12.76 -4.66 8.88
N VAL A 196 12.73 -3.71 7.93
CA VAL A 196 11.49 -3.29 7.26
C VAL A 196 10.87 -4.47 6.53
N ILE A 197 11.64 -5.19 5.72
CA ILE A 197 11.14 -6.38 5.01
C ILE A 197 10.61 -7.41 6.00
N PHE A 198 11.37 -7.74 7.04
CA PHE A 198 10.97 -8.71 8.06
C PHE A 198 9.65 -8.31 8.73
N ILE A 199 9.53 -7.07 9.17
CA ILE A 199 8.31 -6.54 9.79
C ILE A 199 7.14 -6.56 8.81
N SER A 200 7.33 -6.10 7.58
CA SER A 200 6.29 -6.08 6.55
C SER A 200 5.81 -7.48 6.19
N VAL A 201 6.70 -8.48 6.12
CA VAL A 201 6.31 -9.89 5.92
C VAL A 201 5.44 -10.37 7.07
N ASN A 202 5.86 -10.15 8.33
CA ASN A 202 5.10 -10.60 9.49
C ASN A 202 3.72 -9.93 9.55
N VAL A 203 3.65 -8.61 9.32
CA VAL A 203 2.38 -7.86 9.29
C VAL A 203 1.48 -8.38 8.16
N ALA A 204 2.02 -8.56 6.95
CA ALA A 204 1.27 -9.09 5.82
C ALA A 204 0.73 -10.49 6.10
N VAL A 205 1.56 -11.40 6.62
CA VAL A 205 1.15 -12.78 6.95
C VAL A 205 0.07 -12.79 8.03
N ILE A 206 0.23 -12.02 9.11
CA ILE A 206 -0.76 -11.94 10.19
C ILE A 206 -2.09 -11.41 9.67
N LEU A 207 -2.08 -10.30 8.93
CA LEU A 207 -3.30 -9.68 8.40
C LEU A 207 -3.96 -10.55 7.32
N LEU A 208 -3.19 -11.24 6.47
CA LEU A 208 -3.72 -12.22 5.52
C LEU A 208 -4.35 -13.41 6.24
N TRP A 209 -3.71 -13.92 7.29
CA TRP A 209 -4.26 -15.01 8.10
C TRP A 209 -5.57 -14.60 8.79
N PHE A 210 -5.63 -13.40 9.37
CA PHE A 210 -6.85 -12.86 9.95
C PHE A 210 -7.96 -12.69 8.91
N SER A 211 -7.62 -12.17 7.72
CA SER A 211 -8.56 -11.97 6.62
C SER A 211 -9.09 -13.31 6.09
N TYR A 212 -8.22 -14.32 5.97
CA TYR A 212 -8.61 -15.68 5.59
C TYR A 212 -9.54 -16.31 6.62
N ARG A 213 -9.20 -16.19 7.90
CA ARG A 213 -10.01 -16.71 9.00
C ARG A 213 -11.39 -16.06 9.05
N ARG A 214 -11.47 -14.76 8.77
CA ARG A 214 -12.75 -14.04 8.71
C ARG A 214 -13.63 -14.54 7.58
N GLU A 215 -13.07 -14.68 6.38
CA GLU A 215 -13.79 -15.21 5.21
C GLU A 215 -14.45 -16.57 5.50
N HIS A 216 -13.77 -17.47 6.23
CA HIS A 216 -14.26 -18.82 6.50
C HIS A 216 -15.09 -18.97 7.79
N HIS A 217 -15.23 -17.91 8.59
CA HIS A 217 -16.06 -17.91 9.80
C HIS A 217 -17.40 -17.19 9.60
N ASP A 218 -17.52 -16.40 8.54
CA ASP A 218 -18.78 -15.73 8.14
C ASP A 218 -19.61 -16.61 7.15
N ASP A 219 -19.13 -17.83 6.82
CA ASP A 219 -19.84 -18.95 6.18
C ASP A 219 -20.20 -20.05 7.21
#